data_AF-A0A8I5TGF0-F1
#
_entry.id   AF-A0A8I5TGF0-F1
#
_cell.length_a   1.000
_cell.length_b   1.000
_cell.length_c   1.000
_cell.angle_alpha   90.00
_cell.angle_beta   90.00
_cell.angle_gamma   90.00
#
_symmetry.space_group_name_H-M   'P 1'
#
loop_
_entity.id
_entity.type
_entity.pdbx_description
1 polymer ?
#
loop_
_entity_poly.entity_id
_entity_poly.type
_entity_poly.pdbx_seq_one_letter_code
_entity_poly.pdbx_strand_id
1 'polypeptide(L)'
;ASTQSPSVFPLTHCCKNIPSNATSVTLGCLATGYFPEPVMVTWDAGSLHGTTMTLPATTLTPSGHYATISLLTISGASAKQMFTCRVAHTPSSADWVVNKTFSVCSRDFTPPTVKILQSSCDGGGHFPPTIQLLCLVSGYTPGTINITWLEDGQVMDVDLSTASATQEGELASTQSELTLSQKRWLLDRTYTCQVTYQGDTFEDSTKKCADSNPRGVSAYLSRPSPFDLFIRKSPTITCLVVDLAPSKGTVNLTWSRASGKPVNHSTGKQEKQRNGTLTVTSTLPVGTRDWIEGETYQCRVTHPHLPRALVRSTTKTSGPRAAPEVYAFATPEEPGSRDKRTLACLIQNFMPEDISVQWLHNEVQLPDARHSTTQPRKTKGSSFFVFSRLEVTRAEWEQKDEFICRAVHEAASPSQTVQRAVSVNPGK
;
A
#
# COMPACT_ATOMS: atom_id res chain seq x y z
N ALA A 1 -35.74 52.77 11.02
CA ALA A 1 -34.79 51.65 11.16
C ALA A 1 -33.40 52.17 10.81
N SER A 2 -32.35 51.62 11.41
CA SER A 2 -30.96 51.89 10.99
C SER A 2 -30.71 51.27 9.62
N THR A 3 -29.83 51.87 8.83
CA THR A 3 -29.42 51.30 7.54
C THR A 3 -28.83 49.89 7.75
N GLN A 4 -29.37 48.88 7.06
CA GLN A 4 -28.96 47.48 7.18
C GLN A 4 -28.86 46.81 5.81
N SER A 5 -27.78 46.07 5.60
CA SER A 5 -27.52 45.31 4.38
C SER A 5 -28.41 44.07 4.25
N PRO A 6 -28.80 43.65 3.03
CA PRO A 6 -29.63 42.47 2.81
C PRO A 6 -28.90 41.16 3.14
N SER A 7 -29.64 40.20 3.71
CA SER A 7 -29.29 38.78 3.69
C SER A 7 -29.90 38.12 2.46
N VAL A 8 -29.09 37.38 1.71
CA VAL A 8 -29.49 36.79 0.42
C VAL A 8 -29.52 35.27 0.52
N PHE A 9 -30.67 34.68 0.16
CA PHE A 9 -30.91 33.24 0.18
C PHE A 9 -31.33 32.74 -1.21
N PRO A 10 -30.70 31.69 -1.74
CA PRO A 10 -31.15 31.04 -2.96
C PRO A 10 -32.41 30.21 -2.70
N LEU A 11 -33.34 30.23 -3.65
CA LEU A 11 -34.54 29.41 -3.65
C LEU A 11 -34.50 28.49 -4.88
N THR A 12 -34.37 27.20 -4.66
CA THR A 12 -34.23 26.19 -5.71
C THR A 12 -35.22 25.05 -5.50
N HIS A 13 -35.61 24.36 -6.55
CA HIS A 13 -36.42 23.15 -6.43
C HIS A 13 -35.59 21.97 -5.88
N CYS A 14 -36.23 21.03 -5.18
CA CYS A 14 -35.63 19.73 -4.88
C CYS A 14 -35.41 18.97 -6.19
N CYS A 15 -34.25 18.35 -6.40
CA CYS A 15 -33.93 17.68 -7.67
C CYS A 15 -34.95 16.57 -8.05
N LYS A 16 -35.64 15.97 -7.06
CA LYS A 16 -36.70 14.95 -7.27
C LYS A 16 -37.96 15.48 -7.98
N ASN A 17 -38.21 16.78 -7.90
CA ASN A 17 -39.46 17.39 -8.36
C ASN A 17 -39.33 18.05 -9.74
N ILE A 18 -38.20 17.84 -10.44
CA ILE A 18 -37.99 18.33 -11.80
C ILE A 18 -38.28 17.17 -12.76
N PRO A 19 -39.39 17.18 -13.51
CA PRO A 19 -39.64 16.18 -14.54
C PRO A 19 -38.50 16.16 -15.55
N SER A 20 -38.07 14.97 -15.98
CA SER A 20 -37.03 14.80 -17.00
C SER A 20 -37.33 15.49 -18.33
N ASN A 21 -38.60 15.85 -18.56
CA ASN A 21 -39.10 16.53 -19.75
C ASN A 21 -39.51 18.00 -19.48
N ALA A 22 -39.07 18.60 -18.37
CA ALA A 22 -39.38 19.99 -18.05
C ALA A 22 -38.74 20.93 -19.09
N THR A 23 -39.58 21.66 -19.82
CA THR A 23 -39.15 22.60 -20.86
C THR A 23 -38.59 23.90 -20.29
N SER A 24 -38.90 24.21 -19.03
CA SER A 24 -38.35 25.34 -18.29
C SER A 24 -38.24 25.06 -16.79
N VAL A 25 -37.32 25.76 -16.13
CA VAL A 25 -37.13 25.71 -14.67
C VAL A 25 -37.14 27.13 -14.11
N THR A 26 -37.73 27.32 -12.93
CA THR A 26 -37.74 28.62 -12.22
C THR A 26 -36.86 28.55 -10.98
N LEU A 27 -35.97 29.52 -10.84
CA LEU A 27 -35.10 29.73 -9.68
C LEU A 27 -35.57 30.99 -8.95
N GLY A 28 -35.28 31.09 -7.66
CA GLY A 28 -35.58 32.28 -6.87
C GLY A 28 -34.38 32.77 -6.05
N CYS A 29 -34.42 34.04 -5.69
CA CYS A 29 -33.43 34.69 -4.85
C CYS A 29 -34.15 35.63 -3.89
N LEU A 30 -34.13 35.31 -2.61
CA LEU A 30 -34.74 36.09 -1.54
C LEU A 30 -33.70 37.04 -0.96
N ALA A 31 -33.95 38.34 -1.04
CA ALA A 31 -33.22 39.37 -0.31
C ALA A 31 -34.10 39.82 0.87
N THR A 32 -33.60 39.72 2.10
CA THR A 32 -34.39 39.99 3.31
C THR A 32 -33.59 40.74 4.37
N GLY A 33 -34.28 41.43 5.28
CA GLY A 33 -33.68 42.11 6.42
C GLY A 33 -32.91 43.40 6.07
N TYR A 34 -33.21 44.03 4.93
CA TYR A 34 -32.55 45.26 4.51
C TYR A 34 -33.39 46.51 4.81
N PHE A 35 -32.72 47.65 4.96
CA PHE A 35 -33.36 48.95 5.06
C PHE A 35 -32.36 50.03 4.62
N PRO A 36 -32.76 51.05 3.83
CA PRO A 36 -34.06 51.31 3.20
C PRO A 36 -34.26 50.62 1.84
N GLU A 37 -35.43 50.73 1.21
CA GLU A 37 -35.69 50.37 -0.20
C GLU A 37 -35.03 51.40 -1.16
N PRO A 38 -34.55 51.04 -2.38
CA PRO A 38 -34.63 49.75 -3.06
C PRO A 38 -33.36 48.87 -2.99
N VAL A 39 -33.53 47.59 -3.29
CA VAL A 39 -32.44 46.67 -3.66
C VAL A 39 -32.54 46.31 -5.14
N MET A 40 -31.41 46.19 -5.81
CA MET A 40 -31.30 45.79 -7.21
C MET A 40 -30.85 44.34 -7.29
N VAL A 41 -31.67 43.45 -7.87
CA VAL A 41 -31.34 42.04 -8.06
C VAL A 41 -31.03 41.78 -9.53
N THR A 42 -29.86 41.21 -9.81
CA THR A 42 -29.38 40.87 -11.16
C THR A 42 -28.93 39.41 -11.18
N TRP A 43 -29.05 38.76 -12.34
CA TRP A 43 -28.69 37.35 -12.53
C TRP A 43 -27.62 37.21 -13.61
N ASP A 44 -26.68 36.29 -13.43
CA ASP A 44 -25.61 35.97 -14.40
C ASP A 44 -26.06 34.95 -15.48
N ALA A 45 -27.24 35.15 -16.06
CA ALA A 45 -27.85 34.19 -16.99
C ALA A 45 -27.06 33.97 -18.31
N GLY A 46 -25.98 34.71 -18.59
CA GLY A 46 -25.17 34.53 -19.80
C GLY A 46 -25.96 34.75 -21.09
N SER A 47 -25.71 33.93 -22.12
CA SER A 47 -26.37 33.96 -23.43
C SER A 47 -27.71 33.20 -23.48
N LEU A 48 -28.32 32.90 -22.33
CA LEU A 48 -29.58 32.14 -22.25
C LEU A 48 -30.79 33.07 -22.38
N HIS A 49 -31.85 32.59 -23.06
CA HIS A 49 -33.17 33.23 -23.04
C HIS A 49 -33.85 32.99 -21.69
N GLY A 50 -33.46 33.78 -20.67
CA GLY A 50 -34.08 33.79 -19.35
C GLY A 50 -35.05 34.96 -19.20
N THR A 51 -36.18 34.73 -18.51
CA THR A 51 -37.07 35.81 -18.05
C THR A 51 -36.89 36.01 -16.55
N THR A 52 -36.75 37.25 -16.11
CA THR A 52 -36.59 37.59 -14.69
C THR A 52 -37.79 38.40 -14.22
N MET A 53 -38.35 38.04 -13.06
CA MET A 53 -39.45 38.74 -12.43
C MET A 53 -39.11 39.01 -10.96
N THR A 54 -39.11 40.28 -10.54
CA THR A 54 -38.87 40.65 -9.14
C THR A 54 -40.18 41.13 -8.51
N LEU A 55 -40.56 40.50 -7.39
CA LEU A 55 -41.77 40.83 -6.66
C LEU A 55 -41.58 42.12 -5.84
N PRO A 56 -42.65 42.91 -5.63
CA PRO A 56 -42.56 44.13 -4.81
C PRO A 56 -42.09 43.81 -3.38
N ALA A 57 -41.35 44.75 -2.78
CA ALA A 57 -40.81 44.58 -1.44
C ALA A 57 -41.91 44.60 -0.38
N THR A 58 -41.84 43.66 0.57
CA THR A 58 -42.76 43.54 1.70
C THR A 58 -42.06 43.95 2.98
N THR A 59 -42.73 44.73 3.82
CA THR A 59 -42.25 45.13 5.15
C THR A 59 -42.42 44.00 6.17
N LEU A 60 -41.34 43.63 6.84
CA LEU A 60 -41.28 42.61 7.90
C LEU A 60 -41.60 43.23 9.27
N THR A 61 -42.82 43.01 9.76
CA THR A 61 -43.23 43.39 11.12
C THR A 61 -42.77 42.36 12.16
N PRO A 62 -42.24 42.76 13.34
CA PRO A 62 -42.18 44.13 13.89
C PRO A 62 -40.90 44.91 13.56
N SER A 63 -39.95 44.30 12.83
CA SER A 63 -38.61 44.86 12.63
C SER A 63 -38.54 46.12 11.76
N GLY A 64 -39.51 46.33 10.86
CA GLY A 64 -39.54 47.44 9.91
C GLY A 64 -38.55 47.31 8.74
N HIS A 65 -37.88 46.16 8.57
CA HIS A 65 -37.01 45.85 7.43
C HIS A 65 -37.81 45.32 6.25
N TYR A 66 -37.21 45.33 5.07
CA TYR A 66 -37.83 44.88 3.83
C TYR A 66 -37.35 43.49 3.40
N ALA A 67 -38.19 42.78 2.65
CA ALA A 67 -37.85 41.57 1.93
C ALA A 67 -38.44 41.58 0.51
N THR A 68 -37.70 41.10 -0.47
CA THR A 68 -38.15 40.92 -1.86
C THR A 68 -37.62 39.60 -2.41
N ILE A 69 -38.32 39.04 -3.39
CA ILE A 69 -37.93 37.82 -4.09
C ILE A 69 -37.81 38.14 -5.57
N SER A 70 -36.68 37.78 -6.19
CA SER A 70 -36.51 37.76 -7.64
C SER A 70 -36.55 36.32 -8.14
N LEU A 71 -37.32 36.08 -9.19
CA LEU A 71 -37.49 34.78 -9.85
C LEU A 71 -36.83 34.84 -11.24
N LEU A 72 -36.13 33.77 -11.61
CA LEU A 72 -35.51 33.58 -12.93
C LEU A 72 -36.06 32.31 -13.57
N THR A 73 -36.77 32.43 -14.69
CA THR A 73 -37.27 31.29 -15.47
C THR A 73 -36.42 31.10 -16.72
N ILE A 74 -35.85 29.91 -16.87
CA ILE A 74 -34.95 29.53 -17.97
C ILE A 74 -35.57 28.43 -18.84
N SER A 75 -35.47 28.55 -20.16
CA SER A 75 -35.91 27.54 -21.13
C SER A 75 -34.73 26.94 -21.90
N GLY A 76 -34.61 25.61 -21.95
CA GLY A 76 -33.60 24.90 -22.75
C GLY A 76 -32.73 23.90 -21.97
N ALA A 77 -32.26 22.85 -22.66
CA ALA A 77 -31.52 21.72 -22.09
C ALA A 77 -30.02 21.97 -21.85
N SER A 78 -29.59 23.21 -21.58
CA SER A 78 -28.15 23.53 -21.43
C SER A 78 -27.81 24.04 -20.04
N ALA A 79 -27.29 23.10 -19.25
CA ALA A 79 -26.66 23.29 -17.97
C ALA A 79 -25.51 24.32 -18.02
N LYS A 80 -25.74 25.52 -17.45
CA LYS A 80 -24.77 26.00 -16.47
C LYS A 80 -25.07 25.29 -15.16
N GLN A 81 -24.07 24.68 -14.55
CA GLN A 81 -24.22 23.94 -13.30
C GLN A 81 -24.53 24.85 -12.11
N MET A 82 -24.33 26.17 -12.29
CA MET A 82 -24.35 27.19 -11.25
C MET A 82 -24.93 28.50 -11.80
N PHE A 83 -25.80 29.15 -11.03
CA PHE A 83 -26.39 30.45 -11.27
C PHE A 83 -26.06 31.37 -10.11
N THR A 84 -25.70 32.62 -10.40
CA THR A 84 -25.38 33.66 -9.44
C THR A 84 -26.45 34.74 -9.44
N CYS A 85 -27.10 34.90 -8.30
CA CYS A 85 -27.92 36.07 -7.99
C CYS A 85 -27.03 37.13 -7.32
N ARG A 86 -26.99 38.33 -7.90
CA ARG A 86 -26.28 39.50 -7.38
C ARG A 86 -27.29 40.52 -6.86
N VAL A 87 -27.25 40.78 -5.56
CA VAL A 87 -28.09 41.77 -4.87
C VAL A 87 -27.24 42.97 -4.50
N ALA A 88 -27.53 44.13 -5.09
CA ALA A 88 -26.90 45.40 -4.77
C ALA A 88 -27.84 46.27 -3.92
N HIS A 89 -27.34 46.81 -2.82
CA HIS A 89 -28.03 47.71 -1.91
C HIS A 89 -27.15 48.93 -1.66
N THR A 90 -27.56 50.08 -2.18
CA THR A 90 -26.75 51.31 -2.20
C THR A 90 -27.44 52.47 -1.49
N PRO A 91 -27.64 52.41 -0.16
CA PRO A 91 -28.20 53.55 0.55
C PRO A 91 -27.13 54.62 0.79
N SER A 92 -27.27 55.77 0.11
CA SER A 92 -26.64 57.13 0.27
C SER A 92 -25.15 57.27 0.67
N SER A 93 -24.56 56.36 1.45
CA SER A 93 -23.20 56.37 1.98
C SER A 93 -22.54 54.98 2.08
N ALA A 94 -23.20 53.88 1.69
CA ALA A 94 -22.62 52.53 1.69
C ALA A 94 -23.09 51.72 0.46
N ASP A 95 -22.15 51.06 -0.23
CA ASP A 95 -22.44 50.16 -1.34
C ASP A 95 -22.24 48.70 -0.91
N TRP A 96 -23.34 47.98 -0.67
CA TRP A 96 -23.31 46.55 -0.38
C TRP A 96 -23.67 45.73 -1.60
N VAL A 97 -22.83 44.75 -1.93
CA VAL A 97 -23.08 43.80 -3.00
C VAL A 97 -22.93 42.39 -2.43
N VAL A 98 -24.00 41.62 -2.48
CA VAL A 98 -24.02 40.22 -2.05
C VAL A 98 -24.30 39.33 -3.25
N ASN A 99 -23.34 38.45 -3.55
CA ASN A 99 -23.48 37.45 -4.61
C ASN A 99 -23.75 36.09 -3.97
N LYS A 100 -24.72 35.35 -4.52
CA LYS A 100 -25.00 33.96 -4.14
C LYS A 100 -25.04 33.09 -5.37
N THR A 101 -24.15 32.10 -5.43
CA THR A 101 -24.05 31.13 -6.52
C THR A 101 -24.60 29.77 -6.07
N PHE A 102 -25.47 29.16 -6.86
CA PHE A 102 -26.18 27.92 -6.51
C PHE A 102 -26.63 27.14 -7.75
N SER A 103 -26.86 25.84 -7.59
CA SER A 103 -27.33 24.95 -8.67
C SER A 103 -28.83 25.08 -8.93
N VAL A 104 -29.27 24.56 -10.08
CA VAL A 104 -30.69 24.55 -10.50
C VAL A 104 -31.59 23.84 -9.49
N CYS A 105 -31.05 22.86 -8.78
CA CYS A 105 -31.77 22.12 -7.75
C CYS A 105 -30.92 21.90 -6.49
N SER A 106 -31.58 21.79 -5.34
CA SER A 106 -30.99 21.38 -4.06
C SER A 106 -31.03 19.86 -3.95
N ARG A 107 -29.87 19.25 -3.64
CA ARG A 107 -29.77 17.83 -3.34
C ARG A 107 -30.10 17.61 -1.86
N ASP A 108 -31.36 17.32 -1.55
CA ASP A 108 -31.80 16.95 -0.19
C ASP A 108 -31.50 15.47 0.13
N PHE A 109 -30.36 14.98 -0.34
CA PHE A 109 -29.91 13.62 -0.05
C PHE A 109 -28.39 13.58 0.04
N THR A 110 -27.90 12.73 0.94
CA THR A 110 -26.48 12.42 1.04
C THR A 110 -26.17 11.35 -0.02
N PRO A 111 -25.24 11.59 -0.95
CA PRO A 111 -24.89 10.62 -1.98
C PRO A 111 -24.13 9.42 -1.38
N PRO A 112 -24.25 8.22 -1.97
CA PRO A 112 -23.51 7.06 -1.53
C PRO A 112 -22.01 7.19 -1.79
N THR A 113 -21.20 6.68 -0.86
CA THR A 113 -19.80 6.37 -1.08
C THR A 113 -19.68 4.92 -1.50
N VAL A 114 -19.09 4.68 -2.66
CA VAL A 114 -18.85 3.34 -3.21
C VAL A 114 -17.37 2.99 -2.99
N LYS A 115 -17.11 1.81 -2.41
CA LYS A 115 -15.77 1.26 -2.27
C LYS A 115 -15.78 -0.22 -2.58
N ILE A 116 -14.84 -0.67 -3.39
CA ILE A 116 -14.60 -2.10 -3.61
C ILE A 116 -13.52 -2.59 -2.65
N LEU A 117 -13.84 -3.65 -1.93
CA LEU A 117 -12.90 -4.47 -1.18
C LEU A 117 -12.74 -5.79 -1.92
N GLN A 118 -11.52 -6.33 -1.91
CA GLN A 118 -11.21 -7.60 -2.54
C GLN A 118 -10.69 -8.59 -1.51
N SER A 119 -11.05 -9.87 -1.66
CA SER A 119 -10.48 -10.96 -0.90
C SER A 119 -8.98 -11.12 -1.20
N SER A 120 -8.31 -11.98 -0.42
CA SER A 120 -6.91 -12.33 -0.70
C SER A 120 -6.76 -12.89 -2.12
N CYS A 121 -5.68 -12.53 -2.81
CA CYS A 121 -5.38 -12.96 -4.18
C CYS A 121 -4.98 -14.46 -4.29
N ASP A 122 -4.99 -15.21 -3.18
CA ASP A 122 -4.62 -16.64 -3.06
C ASP A 122 -5.78 -17.63 -3.27
N GLY A 123 -6.98 -17.14 -3.65
CA GLY A 123 -8.12 -18.01 -3.96
C GLY A 123 -8.76 -18.68 -2.74
N GLY A 124 -8.36 -18.28 -1.53
CA GLY A 124 -9.06 -18.62 -0.29
C GLY A 124 -9.20 -20.12 -0.02
N GLY A 125 -8.18 -20.95 -0.23
CA GLY A 125 -8.12 -22.35 0.23
C GLY A 125 -9.20 -23.32 -0.29
N HIS A 126 -10.18 -22.84 -1.04
CA HIS A 126 -11.29 -23.61 -1.63
C HIS A 126 -10.94 -23.95 -3.08
N PHE A 127 -11.33 -25.14 -3.52
CA PHE A 127 -11.11 -25.60 -4.89
C PHE A 127 -12.46 -25.71 -5.62
N PRO A 128 -12.64 -25.05 -6.78
CA PRO A 128 -11.68 -24.19 -7.49
C PRO A 128 -11.44 -22.82 -6.80
N PRO A 129 -10.25 -22.21 -6.98
CA PRO A 129 -9.92 -20.93 -6.36
C PRO A 129 -10.76 -19.78 -6.93
N THR A 130 -11.40 -19.03 -6.03
CA THR A 130 -12.26 -17.89 -6.37
C THR A 130 -11.80 -16.62 -5.67
N ILE A 131 -12.09 -15.47 -6.28
CA ILE A 131 -11.85 -14.13 -5.74
C ILE A 131 -13.22 -13.53 -5.43
N GLN A 132 -13.42 -13.10 -4.19
CA GLN A 132 -14.62 -12.39 -3.76
C GLN A 132 -14.34 -10.90 -3.81
N LEU A 133 -15.16 -10.17 -4.56
CA LEU A 133 -15.20 -8.72 -4.57
C LEU A 133 -16.44 -8.28 -3.79
N LEU A 134 -16.23 -7.40 -2.81
CA LEU A 134 -17.28 -6.82 -2.00
C LEU A 134 -17.40 -5.34 -2.34
N CYS A 135 -18.50 -4.95 -2.96
CA CYS A 135 -18.83 -3.55 -3.16
C CYS A 135 -19.61 -3.02 -1.95
N LEU A 136 -18.98 -2.15 -1.17
CA LEU A 136 -19.57 -1.48 -0.02
C LEU A 136 -20.13 -0.13 -0.46
N VAL A 137 -21.43 0.06 -0.25
CA VAL A 137 -22.16 1.30 -0.55
C VAL A 137 -22.63 1.89 0.77
N SER A 138 -22.11 3.05 1.16
CA SER A 138 -22.32 3.59 2.51
C SER A 138 -22.60 5.09 2.52
N GLY A 139 -23.25 5.56 3.59
CA GLY A 139 -23.42 6.99 3.86
C GLY A 139 -24.49 7.68 3.00
N TYR A 140 -25.42 6.92 2.40
CA TYR A 140 -26.49 7.50 1.60
C TYR A 140 -27.78 7.68 2.40
N THR A 141 -28.63 8.64 2.02
CA THR A 141 -29.97 8.75 2.59
C THR A 141 -30.81 7.52 2.23
N PRO A 142 -31.49 6.84 3.16
CA PRO A 142 -32.26 5.63 2.87
C PRO A 142 -33.20 5.77 1.66
N GLY A 143 -33.09 4.84 0.72
CA GLY A 143 -33.86 4.85 -0.53
C GLY A 143 -33.43 3.75 -1.49
N THR A 144 -34.14 3.61 -2.61
CA THR A 144 -33.87 2.57 -3.61
C THR A 144 -32.56 2.86 -4.37
N ILE A 145 -31.62 1.93 -4.28
CA ILE A 145 -30.35 1.92 -5.02
C ILE A 145 -30.36 0.76 -6.01
N ASN A 146 -29.77 0.97 -7.20
CA ASN A 146 -29.47 -0.12 -8.13
C ASN A 146 -27.95 -0.33 -8.22
N ILE A 147 -27.48 -1.57 -8.03
CA ILE A 147 -26.07 -1.94 -8.09
C ILE A 147 -25.85 -2.86 -9.28
N THR A 148 -24.90 -2.52 -10.13
CA THR A 148 -24.54 -3.25 -11.35
C THR A 148 -23.04 -3.49 -11.40
N TRP A 149 -22.61 -4.71 -11.70
CA TRP A 149 -21.21 -5.02 -11.93
C TRP A 149 -20.87 -4.96 -13.42
N LEU A 150 -19.74 -4.34 -13.73
CA LEU A 150 -19.21 -4.21 -15.07
C LEU A 150 -17.85 -4.91 -15.18
N GLU A 151 -17.59 -5.55 -16.31
CA GLU A 151 -16.28 -6.05 -16.71
C GLU A 151 -15.82 -5.29 -17.95
N ASP A 152 -14.71 -4.55 -17.83
CA ASP A 152 -14.18 -3.67 -18.90
C ASP A 152 -15.25 -2.74 -19.51
N GLY A 153 -16.17 -2.25 -18.66
CA GLY A 153 -17.27 -1.37 -19.04
C GLY A 153 -18.52 -2.06 -19.60
N GLN A 154 -18.52 -3.38 -19.74
CA GLN A 154 -19.69 -4.16 -20.17
C GLN A 154 -20.44 -4.76 -18.98
N VAL A 155 -21.77 -4.71 -19.02
CA VAL A 155 -22.62 -5.27 -17.95
C VAL A 155 -22.41 -6.78 -17.85
N MET A 156 -22.11 -7.24 -16.63
CA MET A 156 -21.96 -8.67 -16.36
C MET A 156 -23.32 -9.31 -16.11
N ASP A 157 -23.60 -10.40 -16.82
CA ASP A 157 -24.76 -11.27 -16.57
C ASP A 157 -24.40 -12.28 -15.46
N VAL A 158 -24.71 -11.94 -14.21
CA VAL A 158 -24.38 -12.75 -13.02
C VAL A 158 -25.50 -12.65 -11.99
N ASP A 159 -25.80 -13.74 -11.29
CA ASP A 159 -26.69 -13.73 -10.13
C ASP A 159 -26.04 -12.93 -8.98
N LEU A 160 -26.56 -11.73 -8.71
CA LEU A 160 -26.01 -10.82 -7.71
C LEU A 160 -26.59 -11.11 -6.32
N SER A 161 -25.72 -11.30 -5.32
CA SER A 161 -26.12 -11.25 -3.91
C SER A 161 -26.01 -9.80 -3.42
N THR A 162 -27.14 -9.08 -3.47
CA THR A 162 -27.25 -7.75 -2.83
C THR A 162 -27.83 -7.93 -1.43
N ALA A 163 -27.10 -7.47 -0.41
CA ALA A 163 -27.58 -7.51 0.96
C ALA A 163 -28.68 -6.46 1.17
N SER A 164 -29.62 -6.76 2.08
CA SER A 164 -30.62 -5.78 2.50
C SER A 164 -29.95 -4.53 3.08
N ALA A 165 -30.54 -3.36 2.83
CA ALA A 165 -29.99 -2.10 3.35
C ALA A 165 -30.04 -2.10 4.88
N THR A 166 -28.91 -1.77 5.50
CA THR A 166 -28.78 -1.58 6.95
C THR A 166 -28.92 -0.09 7.24
N GLN A 167 -29.79 0.26 8.17
CA GLN A 167 -29.97 1.66 8.59
C GLN A 167 -29.00 2.00 9.73
N GLU A 168 -28.21 3.05 9.54
CA GLU A 168 -27.21 3.57 10.46
C GLU A 168 -27.58 5.02 10.82
N GLY A 169 -28.56 5.18 11.70
CA GLY A 169 -29.12 6.50 12.05
C GLY A 169 -29.98 7.08 10.92
N GLU A 170 -29.62 8.26 10.43
CA GLU A 170 -30.28 8.91 9.29
C GLU A 170 -29.77 8.44 7.92
N LEU A 171 -28.69 7.65 7.89
CA LEU A 171 -28.05 7.13 6.68
C LEU A 171 -28.24 5.62 6.58
N ALA A 172 -27.98 5.07 5.40
CA ALA A 172 -28.02 3.64 5.11
C ALA A 172 -26.70 3.17 4.49
N SER A 173 -26.46 1.87 4.67
CA SER A 173 -25.40 1.12 4.03
C SER A 173 -25.98 -0.13 3.38
N THR A 174 -25.37 -0.58 2.28
CA THR A 174 -25.68 -1.86 1.62
C THR A 174 -24.41 -2.39 0.99
N GLN A 175 -24.44 -3.67 0.59
CA GLN A 175 -23.31 -4.30 -0.06
C GLN A 175 -23.76 -5.28 -1.13
N SER A 176 -22.92 -5.43 -2.15
CA SER A 176 -23.07 -6.44 -3.19
C SER A 176 -21.80 -7.25 -3.30
N GLU A 177 -21.92 -8.57 -3.38
CA GLU A 177 -20.79 -9.47 -3.54
C GLU A 177 -20.76 -10.06 -4.96
N LEU A 178 -19.55 -10.11 -5.53
CA LEU A 178 -19.27 -10.74 -6.81
C LEU A 178 -18.19 -11.80 -6.63
N THR A 179 -18.50 -13.04 -7.00
CA THR A 179 -17.53 -14.15 -6.98
C THR A 179 -16.98 -14.38 -8.38
N LEU A 180 -15.65 -14.27 -8.52
CA LEU A 180 -14.92 -14.49 -9.76
C LEU A 180 -14.04 -15.72 -9.66
N SER A 181 -13.81 -16.42 -10.78
CA SER A 181 -12.72 -17.40 -10.82
C SER A 181 -11.37 -16.67 -10.82
N GLN A 182 -10.37 -17.22 -10.12
CA GLN A 182 -9.02 -16.64 -10.08
C GLN A 182 -8.42 -16.50 -11.49
N LYS A 183 -8.74 -17.43 -12.40
CA LYS A 183 -8.34 -17.36 -13.81
C LYS A 183 -8.86 -16.10 -14.50
N ARG A 184 -10.13 -15.72 -14.28
CA ARG A 184 -10.75 -14.54 -14.89
C ARG A 184 -10.17 -13.25 -14.32
N TRP A 185 -9.96 -13.20 -13.00
CA TRP A 185 -9.35 -12.07 -12.28
C TRP A 185 -7.94 -11.71 -12.78
N LEU A 186 -7.12 -12.71 -13.14
CA LEU A 186 -5.74 -12.49 -13.57
C LEU A 186 -5.57 -11.99 -15.02
N LEU A 187 -6.66 -11.88 -15.80
CA LEU A 187 -6.63 -11.46 -17.22
C LEU A 187 -6.44 -9.94 -17.44
N ASP A 188 -6.01 -9.20 -16.41
CA ASP A 188 -5.82 -7.73 -16.45
C ASP A 188 -7.08 -6.95 -16.81
N ARG A 189 -8.24 -7.52 -16.45
CA ARG A 189 -9.55 -6.90 -16.62
C ARG A 189 -9.85 -5.93 -15.48
N THR A 190 -10.64 -4.92 -15.77
CA THR A 190 -11.14 -3.96 -14.79
C THR A 190 -12.56 -4.35 -14.40
N TYR A 191 -12.78 -4.53 -13.09
CA TYR A 191 -14.08 -4.81 -12.52
C TYR A 191 -14.59 -3.56 -11.81
N THR A 192 -15.75 -3.08 -12.23
CA THR A 192 -16.35 -1.86 -11.70
C THR A 192 -17.67 -2.20 -11.02
N CYS A 193 -17.84 -1.69 -9.81
CA CYS A 193 -19.13 -1.67 -9.14
C CYS A 193 -19.77 -0.31 -9.43
N GLN A 194 -20.80 -0.31 -10.26
CA GLN A 194 -21.53 0.89 -10.65
C GLN A 194 -22.86 0.94 -9.90
N VAL A 195 -23.09 2.05 -9.20
CA VAL A 195 -24.25 2.28 -8.34
C VAL A 195 -25.06 3.44 -8.91
N THR A 196 -26.32 3.19 -9.21
CA THR A 196 -27.26 4.23 -9.65
C THR A 196 -28.16 4.61 -8.49
N TYR A 197 -28.17 5.88 -8.12
CA TYR A 197 -28.99 6.41 -7.03
C TYR A 197 -29.53 7.80 -7.38
N GLN A 198 -30.86 7.95 -7.36
CA GLN A 198 -31.55 9.22 -7.63
C GLN A 198 -31.17 9.88 -8.97
N GLY A 199 -30.82 9.08 -9.99
CA GLY A 199 -30.43 9.56 -11.33
C GLY A 199 -28.94 9.89 -11.49
N ASP A 200 -28.17 9.88 -10.40
CA ASP A 200 -26.71 10.00 -10.42
C ASP A 200 -26.05 8.60 -10.41
N THR A 201 -24.86 8.52 -10.99
CA THR A 201 -24.04 7.29 -11.04
C THR A 201 -22.77 7.47 -10.22
N PHE A 202 -22.49 6.49 -9.35
CA PHE A 202 -21.31 6.42 -8.50
C PHE A 202 -20.62 5.10 -8.75
N GLU A 203 -19.29 5.10 -8.86
CA GLU A 203 -18.57 3.87 -9.15
C GLU A 203 -17.22 3.82 -8.44
N ASP A 204 -16.75 2.59 -8.23
CA ASP A 204 -15.38 2.29 -7.90
C ASP A 204 -14.92 1.11 -8.75
N SER A 205 -13.63 1.06 -9.04
CA SER A 205 -13.05 0.06 -9.94
C SER A 205 -11.83 -0.58 -9.33
N THR A 206 -11.70 -1.88 -9.53
CA THR A 206 -10.52 -2.65 -9.13
C THR A 206 -10.01 -3.51 -10.27
N LYS A 207 -8.75 -3.93 -10.14
CA LYS A 207 -8.07 -4.84 -11.05
C LYS A 207 -7.19 -5.79 -10.25
N LYS A 208 -6.59 -6.76 -10.93
CA LYS A 208 -5.67 -7.73 -10.31
C LYS A 208 -4.64 -7.06 -9.39
N CYS A 209 -4.29 -7.75 -8.31
CA CYS A 209 -3.21 -7.36 -7.41
C CYS A 209 -1.93 -6.99 -8.20
N ALA A 210 -1.20 -5.97 -7.75
CA ALA A 210 0.13 -5.68 -8.29
C ALA A 210 1.04 -6.92 -8.18
N ASP A 211 1.87 -7.15 -9.19
CA ASP A 211 2.78 -8.31 -9.33
C ASP A 211 3.74 -8.51 -8.14
N SER A 212 3.78 -7.56 -7.19
CA SER A 212 4.54 -7.64 -5.95
C SER A 212 3.95 -8.57 -4.89
N ASN A 213 2.75 -9.13 -5.09
CA ASN A 213 2.15 -9.99 -4.07
C ASN A 213 1.29 -11.17 -4.61
N PRO A 214 1.86 -12.11 -5.39
CA PRO A 214 1.29 -13.44 -5.45
C PRO A 214 1.58 -14.14 -4.11
N ARG A 215 0.58 -14.26 -3.22
CA ARG A 215 0.62 -15.31 -2.20
C ARG A 215 0.47 -16.64 -2.92
N GLY A 216 1.53 -17.44 -2.82
CA GLY A 216 1.81 -18.63 -3.61
C GLY A 216 3.31 -18.94 -3.56
N VAL A 217 3.75 -19.85 -4.44
CA VAL A 217 5.15 -20.29 -4.55
C VAL A 217 6.13 -19.11 -4.53
N SER A 218 7.02 -19.08 -3.54
CA SER A 218 8.01 -18.02 -3.38
C SER A 218 9.42 -18.53 -3.64
N ALA A 219 10.25 -17.75 -4.34
CA ALA A 219 11.67 -18.04 -4.54
C ALA A 219 12.55 -16.97 -3.93
N TYR A 220 13.58 -17.41 -3.23
CA TYR A 220 14.63 -16.61 -2.60
C TYR A 220 15.97 -16.99 -3.21
N LEU A 221 16.84 -16.00 -3.41
CA LEU A 221 18.17 -16.21 -3.96
C LEU A 221 19.20 -15.60 -3.02
N SER A 222 20.07 -16.43 -2.44
CA SER A 222 21.13 -15.97 -1.55
C SER A 222 22.31 -15.38 -2.32
N ARG A 223 23.05 -14.48 -1.66
CA ARG A 223 24.40 -14.08 -2.07
C ARG A 223 25.43 -15.04 -1.46
N PRO A 224 26.65 -15.14 -2.03
CA PRO A 224 27.70 -15.94 -1.42
C PRO A 224 28.05 -15.44 -0.03
N SER A 225 28.30 -16.38 0.87
CA SER A 225 28.89 -16.09 2.18
C SER A 225 30.26 -15.40 2.00
N PRO A 226 30.51 -14.25 2.64
CA PRO A 226 31.84 -13.64 2.66
C PRO A 226 32.95 -14.60 3.10
N PHE A 227 32.67 -15.51 4.04
CA PHE A 227 33.62 -16.55 4.43
C PHE A 227 33.96 -17.50 3.27
N ASP A 228 32.97 -18.01 2.55
CA ASP A 228 33.23 -18.93 1.43
C ASP A 228 33.87 -18.20 0.25
N LEU A 229 33.54 -16.92 0.05
CA LEU A 229 34.07 -16.09 -1.02
C LEU A 229 35.54 -15.71 -0.77
N PHE A 230 35.86 -15.21 0.43
CA PHE A 230 37.18 -14.64 0.72
C PHE A 230 38.13 -15.60 1.42
N ILE A 231 37.63 -16.52 2.24
CA ILE A 231 38.47 -17.44 3.02
C ILE A 231 38.56 -18.81 2.34
N ARG A 232 37.43 -19.49 2.11
CA ARG A 232 37.44 -20.82 1.44
C ARG A 232 37.70 -20.77 -0.06
N LYS A 233 37.49 -19.61 -0.69
CA LYS A 233 37.57 -19.42 -2.16
C LYS A 233 36.67 -20.38 -2.95
N SER A 234 35.55 -20.79 -2.36
CA SER A 234 34.58 -21.72 -2.95
C SER A 234 33.14 -21.18 -2.77
N PRO A 235 32.82 -19.97 -3.28
CA PRO A 235 31.53 -19.34 -3.07
C PRO A 235 30.40 -20.12 -3.77
N THR A 236 29.27 -20.20 -3.10
CA THR A 236 28.04 -20.76 -3.66
C THR A 236 26.88 -19.79 -3.46
N ILE A 237 25.91 -19.82 -4.39
CA ILE A 237 24.62 -19.16 -4.24
C ILE A 237 23.52 -20.20 -4.22
N THR A 238 22.44 -19.94 -3.49
CA THR A 238 21.35 -20.89 -3.29
C THR A 238 20.04 -20.26 -3.68
N CYS A 239 19.31 -20.94 -4.56
CA CYS A 239 17.93 -20.62 -4.91
C CYS A 239 17.01 -21.53 -4.11
N LEU A 240 16.23 -20.95 -3.21
CA LEU A 240 15.27 -21.61 -2.34
C LEU A 240 13.85 -21.30 -2.81
N VAL A 241 13.10 -22.32 -3.20
CA VAL A 241 11.69 -22.20 -3.59
C VAL A 241 10.82 -22.86 -2.54
N VAL A 242 9.82 -22.15 -2.03
CA VAL A 242 8.90 -22.61 -0.97
C VAL A 242 7.45 -22.55 -1.44
N ASP A 243 6.57 -23.22 -0.70
CA ASP A 243 5.11 -23.23 -0.90
C ASP A 243 4.66 -23.84 -2.25
N LEU A 244 5.44 -24.79 -2.78
CA LEU A 244 5.06 -25.56 -3.97
C LEU A 244 3.96 -26.58 -3.63
N ALA A 245 2.88 -26.58 -4.40
CA ALA A 245 1.84 -27.61 -4.29
C ALA A 245 2.39 -28.98 -4.73
N PRO A 246 2.10 -30.09 -4.01
CA PRO A 246 2.39 -31.44 -4.49
C PRO A 246 1.61 -31.73 -5.77
N SER A 247 2.28 -31.70 -6.90
CA SER A 247 1.71 -32.03 -8.20
C SER A 247 2.52 -33.13 -8.87
N LYS A 248 1.93 -33.80 -9.87
CA LYS A 248 2.66 -34.75 -10.73
C LYS A 248 3.64 -34.05 -11.70
N GLY A 249 3.68 -32.72 -11.71
CA GLY A 249 4.57 -31.92 -12.55
C GLY A 249 5.95 -31.77 -11.93
N THR A 250 7.00 -31.87 -12.75
CA THR A 250 8.38 -31.63 -12.32
C THR A 250 8.62 -30.12 -12.21
N VAL A 251 9.05 -29.65 -11.04
CA VAL A 251 9.61 -28.30 -10.88
C VAL A 251 10.93 -28.24 -11.65
N ASN A 252 11.03 -27.36 -12.63
CA ASN A 252 12.26 -27.15 -13.38
C ASN A 252 12.91 -25.84 -12.94
N LEU A 253 14.08 -25.96 -12.32
CA LEU A 253 14.90 -24.86 -11.82
C LEU A 253 16.16 -24.76 -12.68
N THR A 254 16.30 -23.66 -13.40
CA THR A 254 17.45 -23.38 -14.26
C THR A 254 18.23 -22.18 -13.80
N TRP A 255 19.54 -22.22 -14.02
CA TRP A 255 20.46 -21.13 -13.74
C TRP A 255 20.92 -20.46 -15.04
N SER A 256 21.20 -19.17 -14.99
CA SER A 256 21.81 -18.44 -16.10
C SER A 256 22.68 -17.29 -15.60
N ARG A 257 23.62 -16.86 -16.44
CA ARG A 257 24.49 -15.70 -16.21
C ARG A 257 24.12 -14.60 -17.19
N ALA A 258 24.21 -13.33 -16.79
CA ALA A 258 23.98 -12.20 -17.71
C ALA A 258 24.96 -12.20 -18.88
N SER A 259 26.21 -12.64 -18.66
CA SER A 259 27.20 -12.82 -19.73
C SER A 259 26.90 -13.96 -20.72
N GLY A 260 25.92 -14.83 -20.44
CA GLY A 260 25.63 -16.01 -21.26
C GLY A 260 26.62 -17.17 -21.11
N LYS A 261 27.65 -17.05 -20.26
CA LYS A 261 28.58 -18.15 -19.95
C LYS A 261 27.84 -19.36 -19.34
N PRO A 262 28.30 -20.60 -19.60
CA PRO A 262 27.66 -21.79 -19.07
C PRO A 262 27.75 -21.86 -17.53
N VAL A 263 26.78 -22.53 -16.93
CA VAL A 263 26.69 -22.76 -15.48
C VAL A 263 26.64 -24.25 -15.16
N ASN A 264 27.43 -24.68 -14.18
CA ASN A 264 27.40 -26.05 -13.67
C ASN A 264 26.64 -26.05 -12.34
N HIS A 265 25.39 -26.48 -12.36
CA HIS A 265 24.49 -26.38 -11.21
C HIS A 265 24.16 -27.75 -10.63
N SER A 266 23.94 -27.82 -9.31
CA SER A 266 23.41 -29.03 -8.70
C SER A 266 21.91 -29.16 -8.99
N THR A 267 21.46 -30.38 -9.31
CA THR A 267 20.04 -30.71 -9.41
C THR A 267 19.32 -30.28 -8.12
N GLY A 268 18.16 -29.63 -8.26
CA GLY A 268 17.40 -29.15 -7.10
C GLY A 268 17.00 -30.30 -6.18
N LYS A 269 17.36 -30.19 -4.89
CA LYS A 269 16.90 -31.10 -3.84
C LYS A 269 15.48 -30.71 -3.46
N GLN A 270 14.58 -31.69 -3.46
CA GLN A 270 13.18 -31.49 -3.11
C GLN A 270 12.86 -32.09 -1.74
N GLU A 271 12.17 -31.33 -0.90
CA GLU A 271 11.78 -31.74 0.45
C GLU A 271 10.31 -31.43 0.70
N LYS A 272 9.58 -32.36 1.33
CA LYS A 272 8.16 -32.17 1.68
C LYS A 272 8.07 -31.52 3.05
N GLN A 273 7.28 -30.46 3.15
CA GLN A 273 7.05 -29.71 4.38
C GLN A 273 5.84 -30.25 5.15
N ARG A 274 5.79 -29.99 6.47
CA ARG A 274 4.69 -30.43 7.36
C ARG A 274 3.33 -29.84 6.96
N ASN A 275 3.33 -28.64 6.38
CA ASN A 275 2.14 -27.97 5.86
C ASN A 275 1.62 -28.59 4.54
N GLY A 276 2.22 -29.69 4.07
CA GLY A 276 1.83 -30.38 2.85
C GLY A 276 2.42 -29.78 1.56
N THR A 277 3.17 -28.68 1.63
CA THR A 277 3.87 -28.09 0.47
C THR A 277 5.23 -28.74 0.23
N LEU A 278 5.87 -28.41 -0.89
CA LEU A 278 7.24 -28.78 -1.20
C LEU A 278 8.17 -27.57 -1.21
N THR A 279 9.40 -27.84 -0.82
CA THR A 279 10.53 -26.93 -0.93
C THR A 279 11.51 -27.50 -1.93
N VAL A 280 12.00 -26.67 -2.84
CA VAL A 280 13.06 -27.02 -3.80
C VAL A 280 14.24 -26.11 -3.57
N THR A 281 15.41 -26.70 -3.33
CA THR A 281 16.65 -25.98 -3.07
C THR A 281 17.68 -26.38 -4.12
N SER A 282 18.20 -25.43 -4.88
CA SER A 282 19.32 -25.65 -5.80
C SER A 282 20.48 -24.72 -5.45
N THR A 283 21.70 -25.24 -5.51
CA THR A 283 22.92 -24.51 -5.22
C THR A 283 23.79 -24.42 -6.48
N LEU A 284 24.34 -23.24 -6.73
CA LEU A 284 25.25 -22.98 -7.84
C LEU A 284 26.61 -22.55 -7.26
N PRO A 285 27.69 -23.33 -7.49
CA PRO A 285 29.05 -22.85 -7.32
C PRO A 285 29.32 -21.69 -8.28
N VAL A 286 29.82 -20.57 -7.77
CA VAL A 286 30.15 -19.38 -8.57
C VAL A 286 31.64 -19.14 -8.58
N GLY A 287 32.14 -18.49 -9.63
CA GLY A 287 33.55 -18.11 -9.71
C GLY A 287 33.83 -16.91 -8.79
N THR A 288 34.84 -17.00 -7.92
CA THR A 288 35.23 -15.89 -7.03
C THR A 288 35.52 -14.60 -7.83
N ARG A 289 36.25 -14.71 -8.95
CA ARG A 289 36.57 -13.55 -9.80
C ARG A 289 35.33 -12.99 -10.48
N ASP A 290 34.54 -13.85 -11.12
CA ASP A 290 33.29 -13.47 -11.79
C ASP A 290 32.35 -12.70 -10.83
N TRP A 291 32.18 -13.18 -9.59
CA TRP A 291 31.36 -12.51 -8.58
C TRP A 291 31.95 -11.14 -8.19
N ILE A 292 33.25 -11.08 -7.92
CA ILE A 292 33.93 -9.84 -7.51
C ILE A 292 33.87 -8.76 -8.61
N GLU A 293 33.94 -9.17 -9.87
CA GLU A 293 33.83 -8.31 -11.06
C GLU A 293 32.38 -7.85 -11.34
N GLY A 294 31.38 -8.37 -10.63
CA GLY A 294 29.99 -7.93 -10.75
C GLY A 294 29.15 -8.72 -11.75
N GLU A 295 29.51 -9.97 -12.05
CA GLU A 295 28.65 -10.87 -12.81
C GLU A 295 27.26 -10.99 -12.16
N THR A 296 26.22 -11.08 -12.98
CA THR A 296 24.84 -11.26 -12.51
C THR A 296 24.39 -12.69 -12.76
N TYR A 297 23.90 -13.34 -11.71
CA TYR A 297 23.37 -14.69 -11.74
C TYR A 297 21.85 -14.67 -11.60
N GLN A 298 21.17 -15.52 -12.36
CA GLN A 298 19.71 -15.62 -12.35
C GLN A 298 19.28 -17.06 -12.11
N CYS A 299 18.35 -17.25 -11.16
CA CYS A 299 17.61 -18.48 -10.94
C CYS A 299 16.22 -18.33 -11.56
N ARG A 300 15.86 -19.23 -12.48
CA ARG A 300 14.54 -19.28 -13.13
C ARG A 300 13.83 -20.56 -12.73
N VAL A 301 12.63 -20.42 -12.18
CA VAL A 301 11.80 -21.52 -11.68
C VAL A 301 10.55 -21.63 -12.55
N THR A 302 10.32 -22.81 -13.09
CA THR A 302 9.13 -23.15 -13.90
C THR A 302 8.41 -24.33 -13.30
N HIS A 303 7.09 -24.29 -13.28
CA HIS A 303 6.24 -25.35 -12.76
C HIS A 303 4.86 -25.27 -13.43
N PRO A 304 4.14 -26.36 -13.68
CA PRO A 304 2.84 -26.32 -14.36
C PRO A 304 1.77 -25.46 -13.66
N HIS A 305 1.87 -25.29 -12.34
CA HIS A 305 0.96 -24.44 -11.57
C HIS A 305 1.47 -22.98 -11.44
N LEU A 306 2.66 -22.68 -11.98
CA LEU A 306 3.16 -21.31 -12.07
C LEU A 306 2.71 -20.73 -13.42
N PRO A 307 1.85 -19.69 -13.42
CA PRO A 307 1.37 -19.08 -14.67
C PRO A 307 2.50 -18.42 -15.47
N ARG A 308 3.58 -18.02 -14.80
CA ARG A 308 4.83 -17.53 -15.38
C ARG A 308 6.02 -18.07 -14.60
N ALA A 309 7.16 -18.17 -15.27
CA ALA A 309 8.41 -18.53 -14.61
C ALA A 309 8.78 -17.48 -13.57
N LEU A 310 9.12 -17.91 -12.35
CA LEU A 310 9.63 -17.02 -11.32
C LEU A 310 11.13 -16.84 -11.52
N VAL A 311 11.58 -15.59 -11.67
CA VAL A 311 13.00 -15.27 -11.93
C VAL A 311 13.53 -14.42 -10.77
N ARG A 312 14.63 -14.86 -10.17
CA ARG A 312 15.39 -14.10 -9.17
C ARG A 312 16.80 -13.86 -9.67
N SER A 313 17.31 -12.65 -9.49
CA SER A 313 18.66 -12.25 -9.87
C SER A 313 19.46 -11.80 -8.66
N THR A 314 20.77 -12.03 -8.70
CA THR A 314 21.71 -11.57 -7.67
C THR A 314 23.05 -11.22 -8.30
N THR A 315 23.71 -10.22 -7.74
CA THR A 315 25.02 -9.74 -8.16
C THR A 315 25.72 -9.08 -6.97
N LYS A 316 27.00 -8.73 -7.12
CA LYS A 316 27.75 -8.02 -6.10
C LYS A 316 27.13 -6.64 -5.83
N THR A 317 26.96 -6.32 -4.55
CA THR A 317 26.47 -5.02 -4.10
C THR A 317 27.44 -3.90 -4.51
N SER A 318 26.93 -2.87 -5.18
CA SER A 318 27.66 -1.64 -5.53
C SER A 318 27.60 -0.60 -4.38
N GLY A 319 28.49 0.39 -4.38
CA GLY A 319 28.43 1.51 -3.41
C GLY A 319 29.68 1.71 -2.54
N PRO A 320 29.60 2.47 -1.44
CA PRO A 320 30.73 2.73 -0.55
C PRO A 320 31.11 1.51 0.30
N ARG A 321 32.40 1.33 0.58
CA ARG A 321 32.96 0.19 1.33
C ARG A 321 33.60 0.70 2.62
N ALA A 322 33.23 0.10 3.74
CA ALA A 322 33.78 0.44 5.05
C ALA A 322 34.04 -0.85 5.83
N ALA A 323 35.24 -0.96 6.41
CA ALA A 323 35.63 -2.11 7.21
C ALA A 323 34.86 -2.13 8.55
N PRO A 324 34.51 -3.33 9.07
CA PRO A 324 33.87 -3.43 10.37
C PRO A 324 34.81 -3.06 11.52
N GLU A 325 34.25 -2.40 12.51
CA GLU A 325 34.80 -2.36 13.85
C GLU A 325 34.24 -3.54 14.65
N VAL A 326 35.12 -4.32 15.26
CA VAL A 326 34.75 -5.47 16.09
C VAL A 326 35.06 -5.13 17.53
N TYR A 327 34.09 -5.38 18.41
CA TYR A 327 34.20 -5.27 19.86
C TYR A 327 33.69 -6.56 20.46
N ALA A 328 34.45 -7.18 21.35
CA ALA A 328 34.07 -8.43 21.98
C ALA A 328 34.23 -8.29 23.50
N PHE A 329 33.24 -8.75 24.25
CA PHE A 329 33.16 -8.56 25.69
C PHE A 329 32.37 -9.69 26.36
N ALA A 330 32.70 -9.97 27.62
CA ALA A 330 31.90 -10.86 28.44
C ALA A 330 30.72 -10.09 29.03
N THR A 331 29.52 -10.64 28.93
CA THR A 331 28.32 -10.03 29.53
C THR A 331 28.35 -10.16 31.06
N PRO A 332 27.61 -9.30 31.80
CA PRO A 332 27.44 -9.44 33.25
C PRO A 332 26.85 -10.80 33.62
N GLU A 333 27.23 -11.35 34.77
CA GLU A 333 26.68 -12.61 35.25
C GLU A 333 25.21 -12.44 35.64
N GLU A 334 24.32 -13.20 35.00
CA GLU A 334 22.90 -13.21 35.36
C GLU A 334 22.65 -14.09 36.60
N PRO A 335 21.87 -13.60 37.58
CA PRO A 335 21.50 -14.38 38.76
C PRO A 335 20.56 -15.55 38.36
N GLY A 336 21.15 -16.71 38.07
CA GLY A 336 20.44 -17.94 37.68
C GLY A 336 21.25 -18.85 36.75
N SER A 337 22.21 -18.29 36.01
CA SER A 337 23.09 -19.04 35.09
C SER A 337 24.46 -19.28 35.73
N ARG A 338 24.52 -20.09 36.80
CA ARG A 338 25.76 -20.31 37.56
C ARG A 338 26.85 -21.08 36.80
N ASP A 339 26.47 -21.84 35.78
CA ASP A 339 27.38 -22.77 35.08
C ASP A 339 27.75 -22.32 33.66
N LYS A 340 27.17 -21.22 33.18
CA LYS A 340 27.40 -20.69 31.83
C LYS A 340 27.59 -19.18 31.85
N ARG A 341 28.43 -18.71 30.94
CA ARG A 341 28.70 -17.31 30.69
C ARG A 341 28.44 -16.99 29.22
N THR A 342 27.86 -15.82 28.97
CA THR A 342 27.60 -15.35 27.60
C THR A 342 28.67 -14.35 27.19
N LEU A 343 29.34 -14.64 26.08
CA LEU A 343 30.23 -13.71 25.40
C LEU A 343 29.46 -13.02 24.27
N ALA A 344 29.62 -11.71 24.15
CA ALA A 344 28.97 -10.90 23.16
C ALA A 344 30.02 -10.26 22.24
N CYS A 345 29.67 -10.14 20.97
CA CYS A 345 30.48 -9.47 19.97
C CYS A 345 29.62 -8.50 19.18
N LEU A 346 29.93 -7.20 19.28
CA LEU A 346 29.34 -6.14 18.49
C LEU A 346 30.25 -5.88 17.30
N ILE A 347 29.70 -6.03 16.09
CA ILE A 347 30.37 -5.66 14.85
C ILE A 347 29.58 -4.53 14.20
N GLN A 348 30.19 -3.37 13.98
CA GLN A 348 29.49 -2.17 13.53
C GLN A 348 30.27 -1.37 12.49
N ASN A 349 29.61 -0.34 11.93
CA ASN A 349 30.18 0.63 10.99
C ASN A 349 30.68 0.06 9.66
N PHE A 350 30.20 -1.12 9.25
CA PHE A 350 30.61 -1.74 8.00
C PHE A 350 29.64 -1.50 6.85
N MET A 351 30.16 -1.56 5.62
CA MET A 351 29.41 -1.53 4.36
C MET A 351 30.16 -2.33 3.28
N PRO A 352 29.49 -3.18 2.48
CA PRO A 352 28.05 -3.45 2.41
C PRO A 352 27.53 -4.35 3.53
N GLU A 353 26.26 -4.78 3.48
CA GLU A 353 25.62 -5.59 4.54
C GLU A 353 26.13 -7.04 4.65
N ASP A 354 26.80 -7.54 3.60
CA ASP A 354 27.27 -8.92 3.52
C ASP A 354 28.46 -9.16 4.45
N ILE A 355 28.25 -9.89 5.55
CA ILE A 355 29.26 -10.21 6.55
C ILE A 355 29.14 -11.67 7.00
N SER A 356 30.28 -12.30 7.32
CA SER A 356 30.30 -13.59 8.03
C SER A 356 30.95 -13.41 9.40
N VAL A 357 30.37 -14.01 10.43
CA VAL A 357 30.90 -13.95 11.80
C VAL A 357 31.20 -15.36 12.27
N GLN A 358 32.34 -15.54 12.91
CA GLN A 358 32.79 -16.81 13.46
C GLN A 358 33.33 -16.61 14.86
N TRP A 359 33.20 -17.64 15.68
CA TRP A 359 33.89 -17.72 16.96
C TRP A 359 35.00 -18.77 16.89
N LEU A 360 36.13 -18.44 17.48
CA LEU A 360 37.24 -19.35 17.66
C LEU A 360 37.53 -19.50 19.16
N HIS A 361 38.02 -20.67 19.52
CA HIS A 361 38.52 -20.99 20.85
C HIS A 361 39.96 -21.48 20.66
N ASN A 362 40.93 -20.73 21.20
CA ASN A 362 42.36 -20.99 21.02
C ASN A 362 42.74 -21.19 19.54
N GLU A 363 42.33 -20.25 18.67
CA GLU A 363 42.54 -20.26 17.19
C GLU A 363 41.83 -21.40 16.43
N VAL A 364 41.04 -22.24 17.10
CA VAL A 364 40.23 -23.28 16.44
C VAL A 364 38.81 -22.79 16.26
N GLN A 365 38.29 -22.87 15.03
CA GLN A 365 36.92 -22.46 14.73
C GLN A 365 35.90 -23.33 15.48
N LEU A 366 35.03 -22.68 16.25
CA LEU A 366 33.90 -23.34 16.92
C LEU A 366 32.77 -23.65 15.92
N PRO A 367 31.99 -24.72 16.16
CA PRO A 367 30.82 -25.02 15.34
C PRO A 367 29.80 -23.89 15.32
N ASP A 368 29.16 -23.68 14.17
CA ASP A 368 28.15 -22.61 13.99
C ASP A 368 26.96 -22.76 14.96
N ALA A 369 26.66 -23.98 15.41
CA ALA A 369 25.61 -24.24 16.40
C ALA A 369 25.91 -23.72 17.81
N ARG A 370 27.17 -23.41 18.14
CA ARG A 370 27.58 -22.89 19.46
C ARG A 370 27.32 -21.39 19.61
N HIS A 371 27.12 -20.67 18.52
CA HIS A 371 26.94 -19.23 18.52
C HIS A 371 25.73 -18.80 17.70
N SER A 372 25.29 -17.56 17.89
CA SER A 372 24.14 -17.02 17.18
C SER A 372 24.40 -15.56 16.84
N THR A 373 24.21 -15.21 15.58
CA THR A 373 24.46 -13.86 15.05
C THR A 373 23.15 -13.28 14.52
N THR A 374 22.86 -12.03 14.88
CA THR A 374 21.68 -11.30 14.39
C THR A 374 21.81 -10.99 12.90
N GLN A 375 20.69 -10.80 12.21
CA GLN A 375 20.70 -10.25 10.86
C GLN A 375 21.30 -8.83 10.84
N PRO A 376 22.03 -8.43 9.78
CA PRO A 376 22.53 -7.06 9.61
C PRO A 376 21.42 -6.03 9.72
N ARG A 377 21.62 -5.01 10.56
CA ARG A 377 20.70 -3.88 10.72
C ARG A 377 21.40 -2.59 10.36
N LYS A 378 20.66 -1.68 9.72
CA LYS A 378 21.15 -0.32 9.43
C LYS A 378 21.19 0.51 10.72
N THR A 379 22.27 1.27 10.89
CA THR A 379 22.36 2.33 11.92
C THR A 379 21.55 3.55 11.47
N LYS A 380 21.47 4.60 12.30
CA LYS A 380 20.84 5.89 11.90
C LYS A 380 21.55 6.56 10.70
N GLY A 381 22.79 6.15 10.39
CA GLY A 381 23.49 6.53 9.16
C GLY A 381 23.21 5.55 8.01
N SER A 382 24.23 5.26 7.20
CA SER A 382 24.16 4.27 6.10
C SER A 382 24.90 2.96 6.39
N SER A 383 25.54 2.84 7.55
CA SER A 383 26.34 1.68 7.93
C SER A 383 25.50 0.56 8.56
N PHE A 384 26.05 -0.65 8.57
CA PHE A 384 25.43 -1.82 9.18
C PHE A 384 26.10 -2.20 10.50
N PHE A 385 25.33 -2.90 11.34
CA PHE A 385 25.84 -3.57 12.53
C PHE A 385 25.18 -4.95 12.72
N VAL A 386 25.88 -5.84 13.41
CA VAL A 386 25.39 -7.14 13.88
C VAL A 386 25.88 -7.40 15.30
N PHE A 387 25.12 -8.19 16.04
CA PHE A 387 25.53 -8.76 17.32
C PHE A 387 25.66 -10.26 17.19
N SER A 388 26.75 -10.82 17.72
CA SER A 388 26.93 -12.26 17.87
C SER A 388 27.05 -12.63 19.35
N ARG A 389 26.43 -13.73 19.75
CA ARG A 389 26.51 -14.30 21.10
C ARG A 389 27.10 -15.70 21.06
N LEU A 390 27.92 -16.01 22.05
CA LEU A 390 28.48 -17.34 22.30
C LEU A 390 28.24 -17.71 23.76
N GLU A 391 27.65 -18.87 24.01
CA GLU A 391 27.58 -19.44 25.36
C GLU A 391 28.80 -20.33 25.61
N VAL A 392 29.53 -20.01 26.67
CA VAL A 392 30.66 -20.81 27.17
C VAL A 392 30.33 -21.36 28.55
N THR A 393 30.83 -22.55 28.84
CA THR A 393 30.71 -23.11 30.19
C THR A 393 31.66 -22.40 31.14
N ARG A 394 31.34 -22.42 32.43
CA ARG A 394 32.22 -21.88 33.47
C ARG A 394 33.60 -22.55 33.46
N ALA A 395 33.65 -23.86 33.22
CA ALA A 395 34.89 -24.61 33.13
C ALA A 395 35.77 -24.16 31.95
N GLU A 396 35.18 -23.97 30.75
CA GLU A 396 35.89 -23.42 29.58
C GLU A 396 36.36 -21.98 29.84
N TRP A 397 35.56 -21.17 30.52
CA TRP A 397 35.91 -19.80 30.85
C TRP A 397 37.06 -19.72 31.86
N GLU A 398 36.98 -20.43 32.99
CA GLU A 398 37.99 -20.39 34.05
C GLU A 398 39.36 -20.98 33.65
N GLN A 399 39.43 -21.72 32.52
CA GLN A 399 40.67 -22.22 31.94
C GLN A 399 41.61 -21.12 31.39
N LYS A 400 41.18 -19.84 31.43
CA LYS A 400 41.91 -18.67 30.86
C LYS A 400 42.11 -18.77 29.34
N ASP A 401 41.23 -19.51 28.68
CA ASP A 401 41.26 -19.64 27.23
C ASP A 401 40.87 -18.33 26.53
N GLU A 402 41.33 -18.20 25.30
CA GLU A 402 41.02 -17.05 24.45
C GLU A 402 39.85 -17.38 23.51
N PHE A 403 38.79 -16.58 23.60
CA PHE A 403 37.66 -16.65 22.68
C PHE A 403 37.73 -15.50 21.69
N ILE A 404 37.81 -15.80 20.41
CA ILE A 404 38.03 -14.81 19.35
C ILE A 404 36.76 -14.67 18.53
N CYS A 405 36.19 -13.46 18.51
CA CYS A 405 35.17 -13.10 17.54
C CYS A 405 35.85 -12.61 16.26
N ARG A 406 35.63 -13.33 15.16
CA ARG A 406 36.20 -13.06 13.84
C ARG A 406 35.12 -12.67 12.85
N ALA A 407 35.20 -11.46 12.32
CA ALA A 407 34.34 -10.95 11.26
C ALA A 407 35.08 -11.00 9.92
N VAL A 408 34.44 -11.58 8.90
CA VAL A 408 34.93 -11.63 7.52
C VAL A 408 34.08 -10.72 6.65
N HIS A 409 34.72 -9.76 5.99
CA HIS A 409 34.05 -8.68 5.27
C HIS A 409 34.94 -8.15 4.13
N GLU A 410 34.34 -7.75 2.99
CA GLU A 410 35.12 -7.38 1.79
C GLU A 410 36.06 -6.18 2.01
N ALA A 411 35.62 -5.22 2.82
CA ALA A 411 36.38 -4.00 3.09
C ALA A 411 37.48 -4.18 4.14
N ALA A 412 37.57 -5.34 4.81
CA ALA A 412 38.58 -5.63 5.82
C ALA A 412 39.94 -6.02 5.20
N SER A 413 40.46 -5.20 4.30
CA SER A 413 41.70 -5.49 3.58
C SER A 413 42.94 -5.35 4.47
N PRO A 414 44.02 -6.14 4.24
CA PRO A 414 44.21 -7.07 3.12
C PRO A 414 43.70 -8.50 3.35
N SER A 415 43.41 -8.90 4.59
CA SER A 415 43.05 -10.27 4.99
C SER A 415 41.55 -10.61 4.88
N GLN A 416 40.73 -9.64 4.50
CA GLN A 416 39.26 -9.68 4.54
C GLN A 416 38.70 -10.04 5.92
N THR A 417 39.49 -9.84 6.98
CA THR A 417 39.19 -10.33 8.33
C THR A 417 39.52 -9.27 9.39
N VAL A 418 38.61 -9.03 10.33
CA VAL A 418 38.84 -8.26 11.56
C VAL A 418 38.44 -9.13 12.74
N GLN A 419 39.27 -9.18 13.79
CA GLN A 419 38.98 -10.01 14.96
C GLN A 419 39.30 -9.33 16.29
N ARG A 420 38.58 -9.75 17.33
CA ARG A 420 38.83 -9.38 18.73
C ARG A 420 38.70 -10.57 19.64
N ALA A 421 39.65 -10.67 20.56
CA ALA A 421 39.67 -11.65 21.62
C ALA A 421 38.88 -11.17 22.85
N VAL A 422 38.35 -12.14 23.59
CA VAL A 422 37.75 -12.00 24.91
C VAL A 422 38.40 -13.04 25.81
N SER A 423 38.95 -12.59 26.93
CA SER A 423 39.59 -13.45 27.92
C SER A 423 39.21 -13.04 29.33
N VAL A 424 39.49 -13.94 30.28
CA VAL A 424 39.10 -13.79 31.70
C VAL A 424 39.83 -12.65 32.40
N ASN A 425 41.01 -12.27 31.91
CA ASN A 425 41.81 -11.17 32.46
C ASN A 425 42.05 -10.13 31.36
N PRO A 426 41.15 -9.14 31.20
CA PRO A 426 41.42 -7.98 30.36
C PRO A 426 42.46 -7.08 31.07
N GLY A 427 43.72 -7.48 31.04
CA GLY A 427 44.83 -6.71 31.61
C GLY A 427 45.03 -6.92 33.11
N LYS A 428 46.27 -7.28 33.46
CA LYS A 428 46.88 -6.85 34.71
C LYS A 428 47.59 -5.53 34.46
#